data_AF-A0A534VYD9-F1
#
_entry.id   AF-A0A534VYD9-F1
#
_cell.length_a   1.000
_cell.length_b   1.000
_cell.length_c   1.000
_cell.angle_alpha   90.00
_cell.angle_beta   90.00
_cell.angle_gamma   90.00
#
_symmetry.space_group_name_H-M   'P 1'
#
loop_
_entity.id
_entity.type
_entity.pdbx_description
1 polymer ?
#
loop_
_entity_poly.entity_id
_entity_poly.type
_entity_poly.pdbx_seq_one_letter_code
_entity_poly.pdbx_strand_id
1 'polypeptide(L)' 'MGKLPIVSLDDVRARMGECTLCKLHKGRHTIVFGVGNPEARLMFVGEAPGEDEDLKGEP' A
#
# COMPACT_ATOMS: atom_id res chain seq x y z
N MET A 1 24.25 -2.96 -2.41
CA MET A 1 23.28 -2.47 -1.40
C MET A 1 22.30 -3.57 -1.08
N GLY A 2 22.42 -4.19 0.10
CA GLY A 2 21.47 -5.21 0.56
C GLY A 2 20.13 -4.55 0.89
N LYS A 3 19.02 -5.10 0.37
CA LYS A 3 17.67 -4.71 0.78
C LYS A 3 17.55 -4.92 2.29
N LEU A 4 17.10 -3.90 3.03
CA LEU A 4 16.74 -4.05 4.43
C LEU A 4 15.72 -5.20 4.58
N PRO A 5 15.83 -6.03 5.63
CA PRO A 5 14.85 -7.06 5.91
C PRO A 5 13.49 -6.39 6.14
N ILE A 6 12.44 -6.89 5.47
CA ILE A 6 11.06 -6.45 5.75
C ILE A 6 10.63 -7.20 6.99
N VAL A 7 10.41 -6.47 8.09
CA VAL A 7 9.97 -7.06 9.36
C VAL A 7 8.70 -6.41 9.90
N SER A 8 8.25 -5.30 9.29
CA SER A 8 7.04 -4.57 9.67
C SER A 8 6.25 -4.07 8.45
N LEU A 9 4.99 -3.66 8.66
CA LEU A 9 4.17 -3.00 7.63
C LEU A 9 4.76 -1.65 7.21
N ASP A 10 5.44 -0.95 8.11
CA ASP A 10 6.13 0.30 7.80
C ASP A 10 7.32 0.07 6.85
N ASP A 11 8.05 -1.04 7.00
CA ASP A 11 9.12 -1.41 6.06
C ASP A 11 8.56 -1.71 4.66
N VAL A 12 7.40 -2.35 4.59
CA VAL A 12 6.70 -2.59 3.32
C VAL A 12 6.34 -1.24 2.69
N ARG A 13 5.72 -0.33 3.46
CA ARG A 13 5.33 0.99 2.97
C ARG A 13 6.54 1.80 2.48
N ALA A 14 7.63 1.79 3.22
CA ALA A 14 8.88 2.45 2.83
C ALA A 14 9.48 1.86 1.55
N ARG A 15 9.45 0.52 1.39
CA ARG A 15 9.96 -0.16 0.18
C ARG A 15 9.08 0.03 -1.04
N MET A 16 7.78 0.27 -0.87
CA MET A 16 6.89 0.59 -2.00
C MET A 16 7.28 1.93 -2.65
N GLY A 17 7.65 2.93 -1.84
CA GLY A 17 8.01 4.27 -2.30
C GLY A 17 7.01 4.80 -3.32
N GLU A 18 7.50 5.46 -4.37
CA GLU A 18 6.69 5.82 -5.54
C GLU A 18 6.68 4.70 -6.57
N CYS A 19 5.95 3.62 -6.29
CA CYS A 19 5.94 2.44 -7.15
C CYS A 19 5.46 2.76 -8.57
N THR A 20 6.34 2.60 -9.57
CA THR A 20 6.03 2.83 -11.00
C THR A 20 6.05 1.54 -11.84
N LEU A 21 6.05 0.37 -11.20
CA LEU A 21 6.23 -0.92 -11.85
C LEU A 21 5.08 -1.34 -12.80
N CYS A 22 3.91 -0.71 -12.73
CA CYS A 22 2.78 -1.00 -13.60
C CYS A 22 2.08 0.28 -14.06
N LYS A 23 1.27 0.21 -15.12
CA LYS A 23 0.60 1.38 -15.74
C LYS A 23 -0.34 2.17 -14.81
N LEU A 24 -0.78 1.60 -13.69
CA LEU A 24 -1.72 2.26 -12.76
C LEU A 24 -1.13 3.50 -12.09
N HIS A 25 0.20 3.59 -11.98
CA HIS A 25 0.88 4.78 -11.43
C HIS A 25 0.60 6.06 -12.19
N LYS A 26 0.12 5.96 -13.44
CA LYS A 26 -0.16 7.11 -14.29
C LYS A 26 -1.50 7.79 -13.95
N GLY A 27 -2.42 7.07 -13.32
CA GLY A 27 -3.78 7.53 -13.08
C GLY A 27 -4.17 7.70 -11.62
N ARG A 28 -3.47 7.03 -10.70
CA ARG A 28 -3.73 7.15 -9.25
C ARG A 28 -3.28 8.50 -8.71
N HIS A 29 -3.97 9.00 -7.69
CA HIS A 29 -3.54 10.15 -6.89
C HIS A 29 -2.47 9.75 -5.89
N THR A 30 -2.64 8.60 -5.24
CA THR A 30 -1.71 8.11 -4.22
C THR A 30 -1.69 6.59 -4.17
N ILE A 31 -0.75 6.02 -3.42
CA ILE A 31 -0.79 4.59 -3.09
C ILE A 31 -1.70 4.42 -1.88
N VAL A 32 -2.84 3.77 -2.08
CA VAL A 32 -3.73 3.34 -1.00
C VAL A 32 -3.15 2.08 -0.36
N PHE A 33 -2.54 2.27 0.81
CA PHE A 33 -1.94 1.17 1.60
C PHE A 33 -2.95 0.63 2.62
N GLY A 34 -2.80 -0.63 3.02
CA GLY A 34 -3.64 -1.23 4.06
C GLY A 34 -3.56 -0.48 5.39
N VAL A 35 -4.69 -0.38 6.09
CA VAL A 35 -4.78 0.16 7.47
C VAL A 35 -5.30 -0.91 8.42
N GLY A 36 -4.90 -0.84 9.68
CA GLY A 36 -5.38 -1.76 10.72
C GLY A 36 -4.32 -2.08 11.77
N ASN A 37 -4.66 -3.01 12.66
CA ASN A 37 -3.73 -3.50 13.66
C ASN A 37 -2.76 -4.52 13.03
N PRO A 38 -1.43 -4.31 13.07
CA PRO A 38 -0.45 -5.29 12.57
C PRO A 38 -0.56 -6.67 13.24
N GLU A 39 -1.10 -6.72 14.47
CA GLU A 39 -1.34 -7.95 15.23
C GLU A 39 -2.76 -8.52 15.02
N ALA A 40 -3.52 -8.00 14.06
CA ALA A 40 -4.85 -8.51 13.76
C ALA A 40 -4.78 -9.97 13.28
N ARG A 41 -5.70 -10.80 13.79
CA ARG A 41 -5.81 -12.22 13.39
C ARG A 41 -6.60 -12.44 12.10
N LEU A 42 -7.25 -11.40 11.59
CA LEU A 42 -8.08 -11.43 10.39
C LEU A 42 -7.75 -10.21 9.52
N MET A 43 -7.56 -10.44 8.23
CA MET A 43 -7.35 -9.41 7.21
C MET A 43 -8.41 -9.58 6.12
N PHE A 44 -8.98 -8.46 5.69
CA PHE A 44 -9.82 -8.41 4.50
C PHE A 44 -9.00 -7.89 3.32
N VAL A 45 -9.12 -8.53 2.17
CA VAL A 45 -8.44 -8.14 0.94
C VAL A 45 -9.51 -7.92 -0.14
N GLY A 46 -9.68 -6.67 -0.54
CA GLY A 46 -10.58 -6.28 -1.64
C GLY A 46 -9.92 -6.43 -3.01
N GLU A 47 -10.56 -5.90 -4.05
CA GLU A 47 -10.05 -5.92 -5.43
C GLU A 47 -8.99 -4.84 -5.69
N ALA A 48 -9.38 -3.58 -5.60
CA ALA A 48 -8.55 -2.40 -5.82
C ALA A 48 -9.21 -1.17 -5.16
N PRO A 49 -8.46 -0.07 -4.94
CA PRO A 49 -9.06 1.20 -4.51
C PRO A 49 -10.02 1.75 -5.56
N GLY A 50 -11.17 2.26 -5.13
CA GLY A 50 -12.04 3.09 -5.94
C GLY A 50 -11.58 4.56 -5.94
N GLU A 51 -12.45 5.43 -6.45
CA GLU A 51 -12.17 6.87 -6.58
C GLU A 51 -12.03 7.55 -5.21
N ASP A 52 -12.96 7.29 -4.29
CA ASP A 52 -12.94 7.89 -2.95
C ASP A 52 -11.73 7.42 -2.14
N GLU A 53 -11.37 6.14 -2.22
CA GLU A 53 -10.19 5.59 -1.56
C GLU A 53 -8.89 6.16 -2.13
N ASP A 54 -8.79 6.34 -3.46
CA ASP A 54 -7.63 6.96 -4.10
C ASP A 54 -7.48 8.44 -3.72
N LEU A 55 -8.59 9.17 -3.63
CA LEU A 55 -8.57 10.56 -3.16
C LEU A 55 -8.19 10.67 -1.69
N LYS A 56 -8.68 9.75 -0.84
CA LYS A 56 -8.41 9.74 0.60
C LYS A 56 -7.03 9.18 0.96
N GLY A 57 -6.53 8.23 0.19
CA GLY A 57 -5.33 7.45 0.49
C GLY A 57 -5.53 6.31 1.50
N GLU A 58 -6.78 5.88 1.71
CA GLU A 58 -7.12 4.81 2.66
C GLU A 58 -8.18 3.86 2.05
N PRO A 59 -8.07 2.54 2.28
CA PRO A 59 -9.00 1.52 1.78
C PRO A 59 -10.28 1.41 2.60
#